data_AF-A0A934SWJ5-F1
#
_entry.id   AF-A0A934SWJ5-F1
#
_cell.length_a   1.000
_cell.length_b   1.000
_cell.length_c   1.000
_cell.angle_alpha   90.00
_cell.angle_beta   90.00
_cell.angle_gamma   90.00
#
_symmetry.space_group_name_H-M   'P 1'
#
loop_
_entity.id
_entity.type
_entity.pdbx_description
1 polymer ?
#
loop_
_entity_poly.entity_id
_entity_poly.type
_entity_poly.pdbx_seq_one_letter_code
_entity_poly.pdbx_strand_id
1 'polypeptide(L)'
;MDTISANDLKTRGVGAIDQALQEQTEASVTVRGKVKYVVMSKEHYQYLRECELSVALAESQADLDAGRFVRETVEQHLVRIKSFDADGK
;
A
#
# COMPACT_ATOMS: atom_id res chain seq x y z
N MET A 1 -4.51 9.77 17.37
CA MET A 1 -4.01 10.20 16.04
C MET A 1 -4.01 11.70 16.01
N ASP A 2 -2.83 12.30 16.14
CA ASP A 2 -2.70 13.76 16.09
C ASP A 2 -3.13 14.31 14.73
N THR A 3 -3.61 15.54 14.74
CA THR A 3 -4.14 16.19 13.53
C THR A 3 -3.30 17.40 13.18
N ILE A 4 -2.78 17.41 11.97
CA ILE A 4 -2.02 18.50 11.37
C ILE A 4 -2.96 19.24 10.42
N SER A 5 -3.18 20.54 10.63
CA SER A 5 -3.96 21.33 9.67
C SER A 5 -3.12 21.69 8.44
N ALA A 6 -3.77 21.99 7.32
CA ALA A 6 -3.09 22.55 6.15
C ALA A 6 -2.31 23.84 6.48
N ASN A 7 -2.77 24.63 7.47
CA ASN A 7 -2.07 25.82 7.91
C ASN A 7 -0.80 25.48 8.71
N ASP A 8 -0.84 24.44 9.55
CA ASP A 8 0.34 23.95 10.28
C ASP A 8 1.45 23.51 9.33
N LEU A 9 1.11 22.74 8.29
CA LEU A 9 2.07 22.36 7.27
C LEU A 9 2.63 23.56 6.52
N LYS A 10 1.79 24.56 6.23
CA LYS A 10 2.22 25.78 5.54
C LYS A 10 3.21 26.60 6.37
N THR A 11 3.02 26.68 7.69
CA THR A 11 3.82 27.55 8.57
C THR A 11 5.03 26.85 9.19
N ARG A 12 4.93 25.54 9.46
CA ARG A 12 5.96 24.76 10.17
C ARG A 12 6.63 23.68 9.30
N GLY A 13 6.11 23.40 8.11
CA GLY A 13 6.70 22.42 7.18
C GLY A 13 6.81 21.02 7.79
N VAL A 14 7.95 20.36 7.56
CA VAL A 14 8.24 19.00 8.07
C VAL A 14 8.27 18.95 9.60
N GLY A 15 8.65 20.04 10.28
CA GLY A 15 8.68 20.07 11.75
C GLY A 15 7.29 19.85 12.38
N ALA A 16 6.20 20.18 11.68
CA ALA A 16 4.85 19.85 12.14
C ALA A 16 4.58 18.34 12.15
N ILE A 17 5.18 17.62 11.18
CA ILE A 17 5.06 16.17 11.02
C ILE A 17 5.93 15.50 12.09
N ASP A 18 7.19 15.92 12.24
CA ASP A 18 8.09 15.37 13.25
C ASP A 18 7.49 15.48 14.65
N GLN A 19 6.91 16.64 14.99
CA GLN A 19 6.25 16.83 16.28
C GLN A 19 5.04 15.91 16.46
N ALA A 20 4.17 15.80 15.44
CA ALA A 20 2.97 14.97 15.52
C ALA A 20 3.29 13.46 15.59
N LEU A 21 4.47 13.06 15.12
CA LEU A 21 4.94 11.68 15.11
C LEU A 21 5.88 11.34 16.29
N GLN A 22 6.09 12.24 17.24
CA GLN A 22 6.97 11.98 18.41
C GLN A 22 6.45 10.83 19.29
N GLU A 23 5.15 10.78 19.52
CA GLU A 23 4.52 9.80 20.43
C GLU A 23 3.60 8.82 19.69
N GLN A 24 3.37 9.02 18.40
CA GLN A 24 2.42 8.25 17.59
C GLN A 24 3.04 7.89 16.24
N THR A 25 2.67 6.72 15.70
CA THR A 25 3.19 6.23 14.41
C THR A 25 2.54 6.90 13.20
N GLU A 26 1.38 7.52 13.39
CA GLU A 26 0.56 8.12 12.34
C GLU A 26 -0.08 9.43 12.80
N ALA A 27 -0.21 10.38 11.86
CA ALA A 27 -0.92 11.63 12.06
C ALA A 27 -1.83 11.94 10.87
N SER A 28 -3.01 12.50 11.15
CA SER A 28 -3.99 12.91 10.14
C SER A 28 -3.68 14.30 9.64
N VAL A 29 -3.71 14.51 8.32
CA VAL A 29 -3.64 15.85 7.71
C VAL A 29 -5.03 16.27 7.26
N THR A 30 -5.48 17.42 7.76
CA THR A 30 -6.80 17.97 7.43
C THR A 30 -6.72 19.11 6.41
N VAL A 31 -7.66 19.10 5.46
CA VAL A 31 -7.87 20.17 4.48
C VAL A 31 -9.32 20.61 4.56
N ARG A 32 -9.56 21.90 4.83
CA ARG A 32 -10.91 22.46 5.03
C ARG A 32 -11.74 21.67 6.06
N GLY A 33 -11.10 21.27 7.17
CA GLY A 33 -11.74 20.57 8.29
C GLY A 33 -11.99 19.07 8.06
N LYS A 34 -11.59 18.49 6.92
CA LYS A 34 -11.72 17.06 6.64
C LYS A 34 -10.35 16.39 6.59
N VAL A 35 -10.22 15.22 7.20
CA VAL A 35 -9.03 14.38 7.05
C VAL A 35 -8.92 14.00 5.57
N LYS A 36 -7.78 14.31 4.97
CA LYS A 36 -7.53 14.07 3.54
C LYS A 36 -6.32 13.16 3.32
N TYR A 37 -5.34 13.21 4.21
CA TYR A 37 -4.14 12.39 4.13
C TYR A 37 -3.79 11.86 5.52
N VAL A 38 -2.97 10.81 5.53
CA VAL A 38 -2.29 10.30 6.72
C VAL A 38 -0.80 10.34 6.43
N VAL A 39 -0.03 10.82 7.38
CA VAL A 39 1.44 10.80 7.34
C VAL A 39 1.95 9.89 8.46
N MET A 40 3.09 9.26 8.23
CA MET A 40 3.71 8.29 9.13
C MET A 40 5.23 8.28 8.92
N SER A 41 5.97 7.68 9.85
CA SER A 41 7.40 7.48 9.66
C SER A 41 7.67 6.50 8.51
N LYS A 42 8.89 6.56 7.95
CA LYS A 42 9.30 5.65 6.88
C LYS A 42 9.32 4.20 7.36
N GLU A 43 9.73 4.00 8.60
CA GLU A 43 9.83 2.71 9.27
C GLU A 43 8.44 2.09 9.45
N HIS A 44 7.46 2.87 9.91
CA HIS A 44 6.09 2.40 10.06
C HIS A 44 5.45 2.07 8.70
N TYR A 45 5.69 2.91 7.69
CA TYR A 45 5.28 2.60 6.32
C TYR A 45 5.88 1.27 5.81
N GLN A 46 7.17 1.02 6.06
CA GLN A 46 7.82 -0.21 5.67
C GLN A 46 7.22 -1.43 6.36
N TYR A 47 6.96 -1.34 7.67
CA TYR A 47 6.31 -2.40 8.42
C TYR A 47 4.95 -2.79 7.81
N LEU A 48 4.07 -1.80 7.55
CA LEU A 48 2.77 -2.07 6.93
C LEU A 48 2.93 -2.69 5.53
N ARG A 49 3.89 -2.19 4.74
CA ARG A 49 4.18 -2.73 3.42
C ARG A 49 4.67 -4.17 3.47
N GLU A 50 5.52 -4.51 4.42
CA GLU A 50 5.99 -5.89 4.63
C GLU A 50 4.86 -6.83 5.06
N CYS A 51 3.90 -6.34 5.87
CA CYS A 51 2.71 -7.11 6.20
C CYS A 51 1.87 -7.43 4.95
N GLU A 52 1.60 -6.45 4.08
CA GLU A 52 0.88 -6.69 2.81
C GLU A 52 1.61 -7.70 1.92
N LEU A 53 2.93 -7.56 1.78
CA LEU A 53 3.74 -8.47 0.98
C LEU A 53 3.76 -9.88 1.54
N SER A 54 3.79 -10.03 2.87
CA SER A 54 3.76 -11.32 3.54
C SER A 54 2.44 -12.05 3.29
N VAL A 55 1.31 -11.32 3.24
CA VAL A 55 0.01 -11.89 2.88
C VAL A 55 0.00 -12.36 1.42
N ALA A 56 0.44 -11.53 0.48
CA ALA A 56 0.50 -11.91 -0.94
C ALA A 56 1.41 -13.13 -1.18
N LEU A 57 2.51 -13.24 -0.43
CA LEU A 57 3.38 -14.41 -0.47
C LEU A 57 2.68 -15.66 0.08
N ALA A 58 1.98 -15.55 1.21
CA ALA A 58 1.22 -16.65 1.79
C ALA A 58 0.09 -17.15 0.86
N GLU A 59 -0.62 -16.23 0.21
CA GLU A 59 -1.63 -16.55 -0.80
C GLU A 59 -1.02 -17.30 -1.99
N SER A 60 0.12 -16.82 -2.50
CA SER A 60 0.85 -17.48 -3.59
C SER A 60 1.30 -18.89 -3.19
N GLN A 61 1.79 -19.07 -1.97
CA GLN A 61 2.18 -20.40 -1.47
C GLN A 61 0.96 -21.33 -1.36
N ALA A 62 -0.16 -20.82 -0.85
CA ALA A 62 -1.40 -21.60 -0.77
C ALA A 62 -1.94 -21.97 -2.16
N ASP A 63 -1.74 -21.14 -3.18
CA ASP A 63 -2.07 -21.47 -4.57
C ASP A 63 -1.19 -22.59 -5.11
N LEU A 64 0.12 -22.58 -4.80
CA LEU A 64 1.03 -23.65 -5.17
C LEU A 64 0.64 -24.97 -4.51
N ASP A 65 0.39 -24.97 -3.20
CA ASP A 65 0.03 -26.16 -2.42
C ASP A 65 -1.30 -26.76 -2.88
N ALA A 66 -2.25 -25.90 -3.26
CA ALA A 66 -3.56 -26.32 -3.76
C ALA A 66 -3.59 -26.61 -5.27
N GLY A 67 -2.46 -26.49 -5.98
CA GLY A 67 -2.39 -26.71 -7.42
C GLY A 67 -3.14 -25.66 -8.27
N ARG A 68 -3.41 -24.47 -7.73
CA ARG A 68 -4.06 -23.34 -8.42
C ARG A 68 -3.07 -22.56 -9.28
N PHE A 69 -2.31 -23.26 -10.12
CA PHE A 69 -1.38 -22.67 -11.06
C PHE A 69 -1.36 -23.46 -12.37
N VAL A 70 -0.84 -22.82 -13.43
CA VAL A 70 -0.69 -23.47 -14.74
C VAL A 70 0.80 -23.66 -15.00
N ARG A 71 1.19 -24.90 -15.33
CA ARG A 71 2.54 -25.22 -15.82
C ARG A 71 2.47 -25.40 -17.33
N GLU A 72 3.13 -24.50 -18.05
CA GLU A 72 3.08 -24.44 -19.52
C GLU A 72 4.38 -23.81 -20.06
N THR A 73 4.63 -23.94 -21.36
CA THR A 73 5.73 -23.23 -22.02
C THR A 73 5.40 -21.74 -22.20
N VAL A 74 6.41 -20.93 -22.50
CA VAL A 74 6.22 -19.50 -22.78
C VAL A 74 5.26 -19.30 -23.96
N GLU A 75 5.36 -20.12 -25.00
CA GLU A 75 4.48 -20.04 -26.18
C GLU A 75 3.01 -20.31 -25.81
N GLN A 76 2.76 -21.34 -25.00
CA GLN A 76 1.43 -21.69 -24.51
C GLN A 76 0.85 -20.58 -23.63
N HIS A 77 1.69 -19.99 -22.76
CA HIS A 77 1.33 -18.87 -21.92
C HIS A 77 0.87 -17.65 -22.74
N LEU A 78 1.65 -17.28 -23.76
CA LEU A 78 1.34 -16.15 -24.64
C LEU A 78 0.03 -16.36 -25.41
N VAL A 79 -0.28 -17.59 -25.82
CA VAL A 79 -1.57 -17.91 -26.44
C VAL A 79 -2.71 -17.72 -25.43
N ARG A 80 -2.56 -18.26 -24.22
CA ARG A 80 -3.58 -18.21 -23.16
C ARG A 80 -3.90 -16.79 -22.71
N ILE A 81 -2.89 -15.93 -22.50
CA ILE A 81 -3.16 -14.55 -22.06
C ILE A 81 -3.78 -13.70 -23.16
N LYS A 82 -3.39 -13.89 -24.43
CA LYS A 82 -4.02 -13.19 -25.56
C LYS A 82 -5.48 -13.57 -25.75
N SER A 83 -5.87 -14.79 -25.40
CA SER A 83 -7.29 -15.17 -25.42
C SER A 83 -8.12 -14.46 -24.35
N PHE A 84 -7.54 -14.08 -23.20
CA PHE A 84 -8.28 -13.31 -22.19
C PHE A 84 -8.56 -11.87 -22.66
N ASP A 85 -7.59 -11.23 -23.33
CA ASP A 85 -7.74 -9.87 -23.86
C ASP A 85 -8.80 -9.79 -24.97
N ALA A 86 -9.01 -10.88 -25.72
CA ALA A 86 -10.00 -10.96 -26.80
C ALA A 86 -11.44 -11.14 -26.29
N ASP A 87 -11.62 -11.68 -25.08
CA ASP A 87 -12.92 -11.97 -24.47
C ASP A 87 -13.48 -10.79 -23.62
N GLY A 88 -12.79 -9.66 -23.57
CA GLY A 88 -13.32 -8.40 -23.03
C GLY A 88 -13.64 -8.43 -21.52
N LYS A 89 -12.82 -9.10 -20.71
CA LYS A 89 -12.79 -8.90 -19.25
C LYS A 89 -11.56 -8.12 -18.82
#